data_AF-A0A815IVX4-F1
#
_entry.id   AF-A0A815IVX4-F1
#
_cell.length_a   1.000
_cell.length_b   1.000
_cell.length_c   1.000
_cell.angle_alpha   90.00
_cell.angle_beta   90.00
_cell.angle_gamma   90.00
#
_symmetry.space_group_name_H-M   'P 1'
#
loop_
_entity.id
_entity.type
_entity.pdbx_description
1 polymer ?
#
loop_
_entity_poly.entity_id
_entity_poly.type
_entity_poly.pdbx_seq_one_letter_code
_entity_poly.pdbx_strand_id
1 'polypeptide(L)'
;MLSSNNDPFTSKLKFILENTTWSYETTVTFNHNLTISLSISDEHVLHWRPNGYGDQPLYNSVILNQDNRIGSRLIGFRTVQLIQHEYGAGINGTSFYFSINFKSIFIKGSNWIPSDSFQKRVSDEKCERLLRSAQLSNMNMLRIWDGGIYERNSFYEIADRLGIMLWHDFMFACSLCPVDEPFLTNVHEVIYQVKRVQHHPSIVLWFGNNENEAAVAHYWYGLPQEKLKKTKDDYRKLYVDTIIDAVKQTDKGNNRPFVTSSP
;
A
#
# COMPACT_ATOMS: atom_id res chain seq x y z
N MET A 1 -21.50 23.17 -6.29
CA MET A 1 -22.88 22.82 -5.87
C MET A 1 -23.13 21.38 -6.28
N LEU A 2 -23.32 20.47 -5.32
CA LEU A 2 -23.83 19.13 -5.60
C LEU A 2 -25.34 19.23 -5.42
N SER A 3 -26.13 18.87 -6.44
CA SER A 3 -27.59 18.95 -6.39
C SER A 3 -28.12 18.03 -5.28
N SER A 4 -29.06 18.56 -4.49
CA SER A 4 -29.75 17.83 -3.41
C SER A 4 -30.71 16.75 -3.92
N ASN A 5 -30.91 16.67 -5.23
CA ASN A 5 -31.68 15.65 -5.90
C ASN A 5 -30.69 14.77 -6.65
N ASN A 6 -30.78 13.44 -6.51
CA ASN A 6 -30.01 12.42 -7.23
C ASN A 6 -30.22 12.44 -8.76
N ASP A 7 -30.57 13.60 -9.33
CA ASP A 7 -30.74 13.81 -10.75
C ASP A 7 -29.37 13.81 -11.42
N PRO A 8 -29.20 13.06 -12.52
CA PRO A 8 -28.00 13.11 -13.34
C PRO A 8 -27.60 14.54 -13.69
N PHE A 9 -26.37 14.94 -13.36
CA PHE A 9 -25.84 16.24 -13.79
C PHE A 9 -24.59 16.07 -14.64
N THR A 10 -24.47 16.88 -15.69
CA THR A 10 -23.30 16.88 -16.58
C THR A 10 -22.31 17.97 -16.18
N SER A 11 -21.03 17.63 -16.14
CA SER A 11 -19.95 18.59 -15.86
C SER A 11 -18.73 18.28 -16.71
N LYS A 12 -18.00 19.35 -17.07
CA LYS A 12 -16.72 19.25 -17.78
C LYS A 12 -15.58 19.18 -16.76
N LEU A 13 -14.90 18.05 -16.73
CA LEU A 13 -13.74 17.83 -15.89
C LEU A 13 -12.45 18.02 -16.69
N LYS A 14 -11.46 18.61 -16.03
CA LYS A 14 -10.09 18.74 -16.53
C LYS A 14 -9.13 18.12 -15.52
N PHE A 15 -8.28 17.23 -16.02
CA PHE A 15 -7.22 16.57 -15.26
C PHE A 15 -5.89 17.15 -15.67
N ILE A 16 -5.05 17.50 -14.71
CA ILE A 16 -3.71 18.03 -14.95
C ILE A 16 -2.71 17.33 -14.05
N LEU A 17 -1.49 17.17 -14.55
CA LEU A 17 -0.32 16.88 -13.74
C LEU A 17 0.46 18.19 -13.61
N GLU A 18 0.46 18.78 -12.42
CA GLU A 18 1.18 20.04 -12.18
C GLU A 18 2.66 19.90 -12.56
N ASN A 19 3.24 20.99 -13.08
CA ASN A 19 4.61 21.06 -13.57
C ASN A 19 4.93 20.14 -14.76
N THR A 20 3.91 19.69 -15.50
CA THR A 20 4.04 19.00 -16.79
C THR A 20 3.19 19.68 -17.87
N THR A 21 3.37 19.28 -19.12
CA THR A 21 2.50 19.70 -20.23
C THR A 21 1.25 18.82 -20.37
N TRP A 22 1.12 17.77 -19.55
CA TRP A 22 0.02 16.82 -19.68
C TRP A 22 -1.27 17.36 -19.09
N SER A 23 -2.34 17.30 -19.87
CA SER A 23 -3.71 17.53 -19.41
C SER A 23 -4.70 16.70 -20.21
N TYR A 24 -5.86 16.44 -19.62
CA TYR A 24 -6.95 15.71 -20.26
C TYR A 24 -8.28 16.34 -19.87
N GLU A 25 -9.14 16.60 -20.84
CA GLU A 25 -10.48 17.16 -20.62
C GLU A 25 -11.55 16.18 -21.08
N THR A 26 -12.62 16.04 -20.29
CA THR A 26 -13.74 15.18 -20.63
C THR A 26 -15.03 15.71 -20.03
N THR A 27 -16.16 15.41 -20.67
CA THR A 27 -17.49 15.72 -20.17
C THR A 27 -18.11 14.46 -19.60
N VAL A 28 -18.60 14.53 -18.38
CA VAL A 28 -19.13 13.37 -17.66
C VAL A 28 -20.52 13.67 -17.10
N THR A 29 -21.37 12.67 -17.10
CA THR A 29 -22.68 12.71 -16.44
C THR A 29 -22.61 11.92 -15.14
N PHE A 30 -22.84 12.59 -14.01
CA PHE A 30 -22.79 12.03 -12.67
C PHE A 30 -24.14 11.46 -12.28
N ASN A 31 -24.21 10.13 -12.10
CA ASN A 31 -25.43 9.46 -11.62
C ASN A 31 -25.23 8.92 -10.19
N HIS A 32 -24.07 8.31 -9.89
CA HIS A 32 -23.65 7.87 -8.56
C HIS A 32 -22.11 7.94 -8.45
N ASN A 33 -21.43 6.79 -8.62
CA ASN A 33 -19.99 6.68 -8.69
C ASN A 33 -19.53 6.70 -10.14
N LEU A 34 -18.42 7.40 -10.40
CA LEU A 34 -17.79 7.47 -11.71
C LEU A 34 -16.33 7.07 -11.60
N THR A 35 -15.89 6.17 -12.48
CA THR A 35 -14.47 5.83 -12.64
C THR A 35 -14.02 6.31 -14.01
N ILE A 36 -12.94 7.10 -14.05
CA ILE A 36 -12.33 7.60 -15.28
C ILE A 36 -10.91 7.05 -15.32
N SER A 37 -10.60 6.31 -16.38
CA SER A 37 -9.24 5.83 -16.64
C SER A 37 -8.52 6.80 -17.57
N LEU A 38 -7.36 7.28 -17.15
CA LEU A 38 -6.53 8.23 -17.89
C LEU A 38 -5.23 7.52 -18.29
N SER A 39 -4.77 7.79 -19.51
CA SER A 39 -3.49 7.28 -20.00
C SER A 39 -2.53 8.44 -20.22
N ILE A 40 -1.32 8.30 -19.71
CA ILE A 40 -0.22 9.26 -19.86
C ILE A 40 0.90 8.52 -20.60
N SER A 41 1.38 9.11 -21.70
CA SER A 41 2.54 8.57 -22.42
C SER A 41 3.77 8.63 -21.51
N ASP A 42 4.59 7.57 -21.55
CA ASP A 42 5.79 7.45 -20.71
C ASP A 42 6.76 8.62 -20.91
N GLU A 43 6.80 9.19 -22.11
CA GLU A 43 7.64 10.34 -22.47
C GLU A 43 7.29 11.64 -21.72
N HIS A 44 6.11 11.71 -21.09
CA HIS A 44 5.66 12.88 -20.34
C HIS A 44 5.94 12.79 -18.83
N VAL A 45 6.49 11.68 -18.35
CA VAL A 45 6.72 11.45 -16.92
C VAL A 45 8.12 10.94 -16.63
N LEU A 46 8.62 11.26 -15.44
CA LEU A 46 9.79 10.65 -14.86
C LEU A 46 9.33 9.62 -13.83
N HIS A 47 10.06 8.52 -13.72
CA HIS A 47 9.70 7.46 -12.78
C HIS A 47 10.29 7.70 -11.39
N TRP A 48 9.45 7.51 -10.38
CA TRP A 48 9.86 7.49 -8.97
C TRP A 48 10.82 6.33 -8.73
N ARG A 49 11.94 6.58 -8.05
CA ARG A 49 12.96 5.57 -7.75
C ARG A 49 13.29 5.55 -6.26
N PRO A 50 13.63 4.38 -5.69
CA PRO A 50 13.98 4.27 -4.29
C PRO A 50 15.35 4.92 -3.99
N ASN A 51 15.60 5.17 -2.72
CA ASN A 51 16.84 5.76 -2.22
C ASN A 51 18.06 4.97 -2.71
N GLY A 52 19.04 5.69 -3.26
CA GLY A 52 20.24 5.12 -3.88
C GLY A 52 20.07 4.62 -5.32
N TYR A 53 18.90 4.77 -5.93
CA TYR A 53 18.64 4.33 -7.32
C TYR A 53 18.23 5.46 -8.28
N GLY A 54 18.22 6.71 -7.82
CA GLY A 54 17.91 7.90 -8.62
C GLY A 54 17.05 8.88 -7.83
N ASP A 55 16.40 9.81 -8.53
CA ASP A 55 15.52 10.81 -7.94
C ASP A 55 14.12 10.25 -7.63
N GLN A 56 13.36 11.01 -6.83
CA GLN A 56 12.00 10.71 -6.41
C GLN A 56 11.01 11.71 -7.05
N PRO A 57 10.82 11.73 -8.39
CA PRO A 57 9.83 12.60 -9.01
C PRO A 57 8.43 12.29 -8.48
N LEU A 58 7.74 13.34 -8.05
CA LEU A 58 6.38 13.30 -7.55
C LEU A 58 5.57 14.37 -8.30
N TYR A 59 4.32 14.06 -8.59
CA TYR A 59 3.42 14.90 -9.36
C TYR A 59 2.16 15.16 -8.55
N ASN A 60 1.71 16.41 -8.53
CA ASN A 60 0.39 16.71 -8.00
C ASN A 60 -0.63 16.52 -9.13
N SER A 61 -1.40 15.43 -9.05
CA SER A 61 -2.51 15.15 -9.95
C SER A 61 -3.74 15.92 -9.47
N VAL A 62 -4.23 16.84 -10.29
CA VAL A 62 -5.32 17.75 -9.93
C VAL A 62 -6.52 17.55 -10.84
N ILE A 63 -7.71 17.62 -10.24
CA ILE A 63 -8.99 17.58 -10.94
C ILE A 63 -9.64 18.96 -10.80
N LEU A 64 -10.03 19.53 -11.94
CA LEU A 64 -10.73 20.79 -12.07
C LEU A 64 -12.13 20.55 -12.64
N ASN A 65 -13.11 21.33 -12.19
CA ASN A 65 -14.43 21.44 -12.78
C ASN A 65 -14.68 22.92 -13.11
N GLN A 66 -14.83 23.25 -14.40
CA GLN A 66 -14.91 24.64 -14.86
C GLN A 66 -13.77 25.50 -14.27
N ASP A 67 -12.53 25.01 -14.38
CA ASP A 67 -11.30 25.61 -13.84
C ASP A 67 -11.20 25.75 -12.31
N ASN A 68 -12.23 25.36 -11.55
CA ASN A 68 -12.16 25.28 -10.10
C ASN A 68 -11.57 23.95 -9.65
N ARG A 69 -10.53 23.98 -8.81
CA ARG A 69 -9.94 22.78 -8.20
C ARG A 69 -10.92 22.09 -7.26
N ILE A 70 -11.28 20.86 -7.60
CA ILE A 70 -12.19 20.02 -6.80
C ILE A 70 -11.49 18.87 -6.07
N GLY A 71 -10.24 18.56 -6.45
CA GLY A 71 -9.47 17.52 -5.79
C GLY A 71 -8.04 17.46 -6.28
N SER A 72 -7.18 16.87 -5.45
CA SER A 72 -5.78 16.63 -5.81
C SER A 72 -5.16 15.52 -5.00
N ARG A 73 -4.16 14.85 -5.57
CA ARG A 73 -3.34 13.85 -4.87
C ARG A 73 -1.90 13.92 -5.38
N LEU A 74 -0.95 13.78 -4.46
CA LEU A 74 0.45 13.58 -4.81
C LEU A 74 0.64 12.12 -5.25
N ILE A 75 1.26 11.90 -6.40
CA ILE A 75 1.48 10.57 -6.98
C ILE A 75 2.92 10.45 -7.50
N GLY A 76 3.39 9.22 -7.67
CA GLY A 76 4.63 8.93 -8.39
C GLY A 76 4.43 7.76 -9.34
N PHE A 77 5.03 7.84 -10.52
CA PHE A 77 4.94 6.78 -11.53
C PHE A 77 6.07 5.78 -11.32
N ARG A 78 5.72 4.51 -11.06
CA ARG A 78 6.71 3.43 -10.92
C ARG A 78 6.06 2.07 -11.07
N THR A 79 6.79 1.10 -11.61
CA THR A 79 6.39 -0.30 -11.59
C THR A 79 7.00 -1.02 -10.39
N VAL A 80 6.26 -1.97 -9.83
CA VAL A 80 6.75 -2.88 -8.79
C VAL A 80 6.42 -4.30 -9.20
N GLN A 81 7.39 -5.19 -9.03
CA GLN A 81 7.19 -6.63 -9.13
C GLN A 81 7.91 -7.32 -7.98
N LEU A 82 7.21 -8.25 -7.33
CA LEU A 82 7.83 -9.24 -6.45
C LEU A 82 8.20 -10.45 -7.30
N ILE A 83 9.47 -10.83 -7.29
CA ILE A 83 10.01 -11.87 -8.16
C ILE A 83 10.22 -13.15 -7.36
N GLN A 84 9.49 -14.20 -7.77
CA GLN A 84 9.50 -15.53 -7.16
C GLN A 84 9.72 -16.61 -8.22
N HIS A 85 10.97 -16.75 -8.68
CA HIS A 85 11.38 -17.80 -9.60
C HIS A 85 11.90 -19.02 -8.83
N GLU A 86 11.54 -20.22 -9.29
CA GLU A 86 12.13 -21.46 -8.79
C GLU A 86 13.60 -21.55 -9.20
N TYR A 87 14.47 -22.04 -8.30
CA TYR A 87 15.91 -22.13 -8.55
C TYR A 87 16.34 -23.28 -9.47
N GLY A 88 15.40 -24.14 -9.89
CA GLY A 88 15.65 -25.28 -10.78
C GLY A 88 15.99 -26.59 -10.06
N ALA A 89 16.39 -27.59 -10.84
CA ALA A 89 16.57 -28.96 -10.34
C ALA A 89 17.62 -29.04 -9.22
N GLY A 90 17.20 -29.59 -8.07
CA GLY A 90 18.08 -29.84 -6.93
C GLY A 90 18.09 -28.76 -5.84
N ILE A 91 17.40 -27.62 -6.05
CA ILE A 91 17.25 -26.57 -5.04
C ILE A 91 15.76 -26.39 -4.73
N ASN A 92 15.36 -26.68 -3.50
CA ASN A 92 13.99 -26.44 -3.04
C ASN A 92 13.84 -24.98 -2.61
N GLY A 93 12.95 -24.23 -3.26
CA GLY A 93 12.62 -22.86 -2.90
C GLY A 93 12.41 -21.94 -4.10
N THR A 94 11.96 -20.73 -3.81
CA THR A 94 11.75 -19.66 -4.78
C THR A 94 12.55 -18.43 -4.38
N SER A 95 12.92 -17.62 -5.36
CA SER A 95 13.50 -16.30 -5.10
C SER A 95 12.51 -15.41 -4.36
N PHE A 96 13.01 -14.39 -3.67
CA PHE A 96 12.18 -13.35 -3.10
C PHE A 96 12.94 -12.02 -3.16
N TYR A 97 12.73 -11.27 -4.24
CA TYR A 97 13.32 -9.94 -4.41
C TYR A 97 12.41 -9.02 -5.22
N PHE A 98 12.69 -7.72 -5.17
CA PHE A 98 11.87 -6.71 -5.84
C PHE A 98 12.54 -6.23 -7.12
N SER A 99 11.73 -6.03 -8.15
CA SER A 99 12.08 -5.26 -9.34
C SER A 99 11.27 -3.97 -9.35
N ILE A 100 11.96 -2.83 -9.39
CA ILE A 100 11.36 -1.49 -9.46
C ILE A 100 11.78 -0.87 -10.78
N ASN A 101 10.81 -0.46 -11.61
CA ASN A 101 11.08 0.04 -12.97
C ASN A 101 11.97 -0.93 -13.76
N PHE A 102 11.66 -2.23 -13.66
CA PHE A 102 12.37 -3.33 -14.33
C PHE A 102 13.83 -3.54 -13.90
N LYS A 103 14.25 -2.96 -12.77
CA LYS A 103 15.58 -3.17 -12.19
C LYS A 103 15.48 -3.90 -10.86
N SER A 104 16.25 -4.97 -10.70
CA SER A 104 16.37 -5.69 -9.43
C SER A 104 16.96 -4.79 -8.35
N ILE A 105 16.29 -4.72 -7.20
CA ILE A 105 16.69 -3.91 -6.06
C ILE A 105 17.14 -4.83 -4.92
N PHE A 106 18.36 -4.63 -4.44
CA PHE A 106 18.81 -5.25 -3.20
C PHE A 106 18.25 -4.46 -2.02
N ILE A 107 17.40 -5.10 -1.22
CA ILE A 107 16.70 -4.46 -0.11
C ILE A 107 17.67 -4.25 1.05
N LYS A 108 17.77 -3.01 1.53
CA LYS A 108 18.53 -2.60 2.71
C LYS A 108 17.60 -1.83 3.61
N GLY A 109 17.41 -2.28 4.84
CA GLY A 109 16.33 -1.74 5.65
C GLY A 109 16.26 -2.26 7.07
N SER A 110 15.13 -1.95 7.70
CA SER A 110 14.77 -2.41 9.04
C SER A 110 13.24 -2.51 9.17
N ASN A 111 12.78 -2.94 10.34
CA ASN A 111 11.37 -2.91 10.71
C ASN A 111 11.07 -1.59 11.43
N TRP A 112 10.01 -0.91 11.00
CA TRP A 112 9.43 0.26 11.64
C TRP A 112 8.35 -0.18 12.63
N ILE A 113 8.52 0.23 13.89
CA ILE A 113 7.53 0.09 14.96
C ILE A 113 7.07 1.49 15.40
N PRO A 114 5.94 1.62 16.09
CA PRO A 114 5.49 2.92 16.58
C PRO A 114 6.56 3.60 17.44
N SER A 115 6.89 4.84 17.10
CA SER A 115 8.04 5.55 17.67
C SER A 115 7.85 6.05 19.11
N ASP A 116 6.68 5.78 19.69
CA ASP A 116 6.30 6.12 21.06
C ASP A 116 5.15 5.20 21.49
N SER A 117 4.96 4.99 22.79
CA SER A 117 3.78 4.31 23.31
C SER A 117 2.52 5.19 23.21
N PHE A 118 2.69 6.52 23.19
CA PHE A 118 1.60 7.48 23.08
C PHE A 118 1.67 8.22 21.74
N GLN A 119 0.91 7.76 20.75
CA GLN A 119 0.99 8.28 19.37
C GLN A 119 0.75 9.78 19.25
N LYS A 120 -0.04 10.36 20.15
CA LYS A 120 -0.27 11.82 20.19
C LYS A 120 0.99 12.65 20.48
N ARG A 121 2.06 12.04 21.00
CA ARG A 121 3.36 12.70 21.26
C ARG A 121 4.32 12.64 20.07
N VAL A 122 4.02 11.81 19.08
CA VAL A 122 4.87 11.68 17.89
C VAL A 122 4.58 12.90 17.02
N SER A 123 5.55 13.79 16.82
CA SER A 123 5.42 14.94 15.91
C SER A 123 5.88 14.59 14.50
N ASP A 124 5.46 15.34 13.49
CA ASP A 124 5.88 15.10 12.09
C ASP A 124 7.40 15.24 11.94
N GLU A 125 8.02 16.16 12.66
CA GLU A 125 9.47 16.37 12.69
C GLU A 125 10.20 15.17 13.30
N LYS A 126 9.63 14.54 14.35
CA LYS A 126 10.20 13.31 14.93
C LYS A 126 10.19 12.19 13.90
N CYS A 127 9.08 12.03 13.18
CA CYS A 127 8.93 11.05 12.13
C CYS A 127 9.91 11.30 10.97
N GLU A 128 9.97 12.54 10.48
CA GLU A 128 10.88 12.95 9.40
C GLU A 128 12.34 12.70 9.77
N ARG A 129 12.74 13.04 11.01
CA ARG A 129 14.10 12.78 11.49
C ARG A 129 14.45 11.29 11.44
N LEU A 130 13.54 10.40 11.83
CA LEU A 130 13.78 8.96 11.82
C LEU A 130 13.84 8.42 10.38
N LEU A 131 12.89 8.80 9.51
CA LEU A 131 12.89 8.38 8.11
C LEU A 131 14.12 8.91 7.35
N ARG A 132 14.52 10.16 7.62
CA ARG A 132 15.76 10.74 7.08
C ARG A 132 17.01 10.04 7.61
N SER A 133 17.00 9.56 8.86
CA SER A 133 18.10 8.74 9.38
C SER A 133 18.21 7.41 8.65
N ALA A 134 17.09 6.77 8.31
CA ALA A 134 17.08 5.56 7.47
C ALA A 134 17.66 5.85 6.07
N GLN A 135 17.21 6.95 5.43
CA GLN A 135 17.72 7.39 4.14
C GLN A 135 19.24 7.63 4.15
N LEU A 136 19.74 8.40 5.12
CA LEU A 136 21.16 8.72 5.29
C LEU A 136 22.00 7.48 5.64
N SER A 137 21.39 6.45 6.21
CA SER A 137 22.01 5.14 6.46
C SER A 137 21.99 4.22 5.24
N ASN A 138 21.67 4.76 4.05
CA ASN A 138 21.58 4.03 2.79
C ASN A 138 20.51 2.91 2.76
N MET A 139 19.51 2.98 3.65
CA MET A 139 18.33 2.12 3.59
C MET A 139 17.43 2.56 2.44
N ASN A 140 16.82 1.59 1.77
CA ASN A 140 15.88 1.81 0.67
C ASN A 140 14.50 1.21 0.94
N MET A 141 14.32 0.49 2.05
CA MET A 141 13.02 -0.03 2.47
C MET A 141 12.88 -0.03 4.00
N LEU A 142 11.67 0.20 4.48
CA LEU A 142 11.25 -0.11 5.84
C LEU A 142 10.01 -1.01 5.80
N ARG A 143 9.96 -2.00 6.69
CA ARG A 143 8.74 -2.79 6.92
C ARG A 143 7.94 -2.16 8.04
N ILE A 144 6.74 -1.65 7.75
CA ILE A 144 5.80 -1.19 8.76
C ILE A 144 5.25 -2.44 9.43
N TRP A 145 5.72 -2.72 10.64
CA TRP A 145 5.36 -3.91 11.38
C TRP A 145 3.93 -3.80 11.94
N ASP A 146 3.19 -4.90 11.81
CA ASP A 146 1.76 -5.02 12.02
C ASP A 146 1.25 -4.98 13.47
N GLY A 147 2.05 -5.31 14.47
CA GLY A 147 1.63 -5.09 15.86
C GLY A 147 1.72 -3.62 16.28
N GLY A 148 1.95 -2.73 15.31
CA GLY A 148 1.98 -1.29 15.46
C GLY A 148 0.65 -0.62 15.07
N ILE A 149 0.75 0.40 14.23
CA ILE A 149 -0.40 1.17 13.74
C ILE A 149 -0.26 1.45 12.24
N TYR A 150 -1.39 1.67 11.57
CA TYR A 150 -1.35 2.38 10.30
C TYR A 150 -0.86 3.80 10.54
N GLU A 151 0.31 4.14 10.01
CA GLU A 151 0.88 5.46 10.17
C GLU A 151 0.00 6.57 9.56
N ARG A 152 0.24 7.81 9.98
CA ARG A 152 -0.44 9.01 9.47
C ARG A 152 0.04 9.40 8.07
N ASN A 153 -0.73 10.23 7.36
CA ASN A 153 -0.42 10.61 5.97
C ASN A 153 0.99 11.20 5.79
N SER A 154 1.42 12.06 6.72
CA SER A 154 2.76 12.69 6.67
C SER A 154 3.89 11.66 6.64
N PHE A 155 3.77 10.51 7.31
CA PHE A 155 4.76 9.44 7.26
C PHE A 155 4.96 8.93 5.82
N TYR A 156 3.88 8.61 5.12
CA TYR A 156 3.96 8.10 3.75
C TYR A 156 4.44 9.17 2.77
N GLU A 157 3.99 10.42 2.95
CA GLU A 157 4.46 11.54 2.13
C GLU A 157 5.96 11.81 2.32
N ILE A 158 6.48 11.68 3.54
CA ILE A 158 7.92 11.77 3.80
C ILE A 158 8.64 10.58 3.14
N ALA A 159 8.14 9.36 3.29
CA ALA A 159 8.72 8.17 2.67
C ALA A 159 8.78 8.29 1.13
N ASP A 160 7.73 8.82 0.51
CA ASP A 160 7.69 9.14 -0.92
C ASP A 160 8.80 10.11 -1.32
N ARG A 161 8.95 11.23 -0.58
CA ARG A 161 9.99 12.24 -0.87
C ARG A 161 11.40 11.71 -0.66
N LEU A 162 11.61 10.85 0.34
CA LEU A 162 12.93 10.33 0.68
C LEU A 162 13.33 9.08 -0.11
N GLY A 163 12.41 8.50 -0.88
CA GLY A 163 12.67 7.29 -1.65
C GLY A 163 12.69 6.03 -0.78
N ILE A 164 12.06 6.05 0.39
CA ILE A 164 11.99 4.88 1.27
C ILE A 164 10.81 4.02 0.84
N MET A 165 11.09 2.84 0.30
CA MET A 165 10.03 1.87 0.01
C MET A 165 9.42 1.36 1.32
N LEU A 166 8.13 1.07 1.27
CA LEU A 166 7.36 0.59 2.38
C LEU A 166 6.80 -0.78 2.03
N TRP A 167 7.27 -1.76 2.77
CA TRP A 167 6.57 -3.01 2.99
C TRP A 167 5.51 -2.72 4.05
N HIS A 168 4.24 -2.85 3.69
CA HIS A 168 3.13 -2.42 4.53
C HIS A 168 2.30 -3.61 5.01
N ASP A 169 2.40 -3.95 6.29
CA ASP A 169 1.58 -4.99 6.88
C ASP A 169 0.18 -4.45 7.28
N PHE A 170 -0.84 -5.31 7.24
CA PHE A 170 -2.09 -5.07 7.96
C PHE A 170 -1.94 -5.48 9.43
N MET A 171 -2.62 -4.77 10.32
CA MET A 171 -2.32 -4.76 11.77
C MET A 171 -2.76 -6.03 12.52
N PHE A 172 -2.18 -7.19 12.20
CA PHE A 172 -2.54 -8.51 12.72
C PHE A 172 -1.30 -9.34 13.15
N ALA A 173 -0.74 -9.12 14.33
CA ALA A 173 0.50 -9.77 14.74
C ALA A 173 0.32 -10.92 15.72
N CYS A 174 1.05 -12.03 15.49
CA CYS A 174 1.34 -13.12 16.46
C CYS A 174 0.13 -13.60 17.28
N SER A 175 -1.07 -13.62 16.69
CA SER A 175 -2.30 -13.96 17.39
C SER A 175 -3.32 -14.65 16.50
N LEU A 176 -4.17 -15.47 17.13
CA LEU A 176 -5.35 -16.03 16.49
C LEU A 176 -6.47 -15.00 16.56
N CYS A 177 -6.92 -14.56 15.41
CA CYS A 177 -8.03 -13.61 15.31
C CYS A 177 -9.37 -14.34 15.15
N PRO A 178 -10.47 -13.78 15.69
CA PRO A 178 -11.81 -14.25 15.38
C PRO A 178 -12.12 -14.18 13.88
N VAL A 179 -13.08 -14.99 13.44
CA VAL A 179 -13.53 -15.03 12.02
C VAL A 179 -15.06 -15.08 11.88
N ASP A 180 -15.76 -14.69 12.94
CA ASP A 180 -17.20 -14.45 12.92
C ASP A 180 -17.53 -13.19 12.10
N GLU A 181 -18.76 -13.14 11.58
CA GLU A 181 -19.19 -12.07 10.67
C GLU A 181 -19.04 -10.65 11.23
N PRO A 182 -19.34 -10.35 12.51
CA PRO A 182 -19.03 -9.06 13.10
C PRO A 182 -17.55 -8.67 13.00
N PHE A 183 -16.65 -9.61 13.29
CA PHE A 183 -15.21 -9.35 13.19
C PHE A 183 -14.80 -9.12 11.73
N LEU A 184 -15.18 -10.01 10.81
CA LEU A 184 -14.82 -9.89 9.39
C LEU A 184 -15.37 -8.61 8.74
N THR A 185 -16.58 -8.18 9.13
CA THR A 185 -17.14 -6.90 8.69
C THR A 185 -16.30 -5.73 9.19
N ASN A 186 -15.76 -5.80 10.40
CA ASN A 186 -14.88 -4.76 10.95
C ASN A 186 -13.49 -4.76 10.27
N VAL A 187 -13.00 -5.93 9.83
CA VAL A 187 -11.76 -6.05 9.03
C VAL A 187 -11.83 -5.28 7.71
N HIS A 188 -13.02 -4.86 7.27
CA HIS A 188 -13.14 -3.86 6.19
C HIS A 188 -12.41 -2.53 6.48
N GLU A 189 -11.88 -2.29 7.69
CA GLU A 189 -10.83 -1.28 7.92
C GLU A 189 -9.72 -1.35 6.86
N VAL A 190 -9.32 -2.55 6.44
CA VAL A 190 -8.35 -2.78 5.36
C VAL A 190 -8.71 -1.98 4.11
N ILE A 191 -9.99 -1.98 3.71
CA ILE A 191 -10.46 -1.23 2.53
C ILE A 191 -10.24 0.27 2.73
N TYR A 192 -10.56 0.80 3.92
CA TYR A 192 -10.34 2.21 4.22
C TYR A 192 -8.84 2.56 4.15
N GLN A 193 -7.98 1.76 4.80
CA GLN A 193 -6.55 2.01 4.85
C GLN A 193 -5.93 1.96 3.45
N VAL A 194 -6.25 0.94 2.66
CA VAL A 194 -5.76 0.82 1.28
C VAL A 194 -6.22 2.02 0.45
N LYS A 195 -7.52 2.39 0.47
CA LYS A 195 -8.00 3.59 -0.26
C LYS A 195 -7.26 4.85 0.15
N ARG A 196 -6.96 4.99 1.45
CA ARG A 196 -6.28 6.16 2.00
C ARG A 196 -4.86 6.29 1.49
N VAL A 197 -4.11 5.19 1.37
CA VAL A 197 -2.66 5.26 1.16
C VAL A 197 -2.14 4.65 -0.15
N GLN A 198 -2.95 3.93 -0.93
CA GLN A 198 -2.50 3.22 -2.15
C GLN A 198 -1.82 4.09 -3.23
N HIS A 199 -2.13 5.38 -3.23
CA HIS A 199 -1.55 6.38 -4.14
C HIS A 199 -0.08 6.71 -3.85
N HIS A 200 0.44 6.36 -2.68
CA HIS A 200 1.84 6.59 -2.31
C HIS A 200 2.76 5.65 -3.11
N PRO A 201 3.68 6.18 -3.93
CA PRO A 201 4.64 5.35 -4.68
C PRO A 201 5.57 4.55 -3.76
N SER A 202 5.85 5.05 -2.54
CA SER A 202 6.67 4.37 -1.54
C SER A 202 6.10 3.02 -1.13
N ILE A 203 4.78 2.85 -1.06
CA ILE A 203 4.18 1.55 -0.74
C ILE A 203 4.40 0.62 -1.91
N VAL A 204 5.20 -0.43 -1.74
CA VAL A 204 5.55 -1.38 -2.81
C VAL A 204 4.97 -2.76 -2.58
N LEU A 205 4.44 -3.03 -1.40
CA LEU A 205 3.98 -4.37 -1.02
C LEU A 205 2.96 -4.28 0.11
N TRP A 206 1.92 -5.10 0.01
CA TRP A 206 0.98 -5.36 1.09
C TRP A 206 1.25 -6.72 1.73
N PHE A 207 1.17 -6.80 3.05
CA PHE A 207 1.30 -8.04 3.80
C PHE A 207 0.12 -8.29 4.72
N GLY A 208 -0.39 -9.51 4.76
CA GLY A 208 -1.57 -9.85 5.55
C GLY A 208 -1.35 -9.83 7.06
N ASN A 209 -0.19 -10.30 7.54
CA ASN A 209 0.16 -10.41 8.96
C ASN A 209 1.66 -10.71 9.18
N ASN A 210 2.07 -10.63 10.45
CA ASN A 210 3.34 -11.11 10.98
C ASN A 210 3.14 -12.46 11.69
N GLU A 211 3.90 -13.44 11.21
CA GLU A 211 4.16 -14.75 11.81
C GLU A 211 2.93 -15.63 12.05
N ASN A 212 1.71 -15.25 11.64
CA ASN A 212 0.54 -16.07 12.00
C ASN A 212 0.53 -17.39 11.24
N GLU A 213 1.03 -17.44 10.00
CA GLU A 213 1.17 -18.70 9.27
C GLU A 213 2.15 -19.64 9.97
N ALA A 214 3.35 -19.13 10.27
CA ALA A 214 4.38 -19.84 11.01
C ALA A 214 3.88 -20.28 12.40
N ALA A 215 3.17 -19.42 13.12
CA ALA A 215 2.65 -19.70 14.45
C ALA A 215 1.61 -20.85 14.44
N VAL A 216 0.75 -20.88 13.42
CA VAL A 216 -0.20 -21.98 13.21
C VAL A 216 0.51 -23.25 12.77
N ALA A 217 1.47 -23.16 11.86
CA ALA A 217 2.23 -24.30 11.35
C ALA A 217 3.11 -24.96 12.43
N HIS A 218 3.67 -24.16 13.33
CA HIS A 218 4.58 -24.58 14.39
C HIS A 218 3.95 -24.65 15.79
N TYR A 219 2.62 -24.62 15.89
CA TYR A 219 1.85 -24.84 17.13
C TYR A 219 2.22 -23.90 18.30
N TRP A 220 2.52 -22.62 18.03
CA TRP A 220 2.94 -21.66 19.08
C TRP A 220 1.92 -21.52 20.21
N TYR A 221 0.63 -21.66 19.88
CA TYR A 221 -0.47 -21.43 20.83
C TYR A 221 -0.82 -22.63 21.71
N GLY A 222 -0.11 -23.77 21.57
CA GLY A 222 -0.35 -24.96 22.41
C GLY A 222 -1.76 -25.54 22.31
N LEU A 223 -2.45 -25.34 21.19
CA LEU A 223 -3.83 -25.81 21.00
C LEU A 223 -3.89 -27.34 20.87
N PRO A 224 -4.95 -27.98 21.37
CA PRO A 224 -5.22 -29.40 21.11
C PRO A 224 -5.25 -29.72 19.61
N GLN A 225 -4.76 -30.91 19.24
CA GLN A 225 -4.61 -31.32 17.83
C GLN A 225 -5.92 -31.28 17.05
N GLU A 226 -7.05 -31.59 17.70
CA GLU A 226 -8.38 -31.52 17.09
C GLU A 226 -8.79 -30.10 16.65
N LYS A 227 -8.17 -29.05 17.23
CA LYS A 227 -8.43 -27.66 16.85
C LYS A 227 -7.57 -27.20 15.67
N LEU A 228 -6.49 -27.90 15.34
CA LEU A 228 -5.53 -27.45 14.32
C LEU A 228 -6.19 -27.23 12.96
N LYS A 229 -7.07 -28.15 12.56
CA LYS A 229 -7.80 -28.02 11.29
C LYS A 229 -8.60 -26.71 11.27
N LYS A 230 -9.38 -26.48 12.32
CA LYS A 230 -10.16 -25.24 12.47
C LYS A 230 -9.25 -24.00 12.44
N THR A 231 -8.13 -24.01 13.15
CA THR A 231 -7.21 -22.86 13.16
C THR A 231 -6.64 -22.55 11.77
N LYS A 232 -6.32 -23.58 10.97
CA LYS A 232 -5.87 -23.40 9.58
C LYS A 232 -7.00 -22.86 8.69
N ASP A 233 -8.23 -23.33 8.89
CA ASP A 233 -9.40 -22.85 8.15
C ASP A 233 -9.74 -21.40 8.51
N ASP A 234 -9.66 -21.03 9.80
CA ASP A 234 -9.85 -19.67 10.29
C ASP A 234 -8.76 -18.72 9.74
N TYR A 235 -7.49 -19.14 9.73
CA TYR A 235 -6.39 -18.37 9.11
C TYR A 235 -6.69 -18.07 7.63
N ARG A 236 -7.13 -19.08 6.85
CA ARG A 236 -7.48 -18.89 5.44
C ARG A 236 -8.66 -17.95 5.26
N LYS A 237 -9.74 -18.15 6.04
CA LYS A 237 -10.93 -17.31 5.96
C LYS A 237 -10.60 -15.83 6.16
N LEU A 238 -9.74 -15.51 7.13
CA LEU A 238 -9.34 -14.13 7.40
C LEU A 238 -8.35 -13.58 6.36
N TYR A 239 -7.17 -14.19 6.24
CA TYR A 239 -6.09 -13.57 5.48
C TYR A 239 -6.21 -13.79 3.98
N VAL A 240 -6.71 -14.95 3.55
CA VAL A 240 -6.82 -15.31 2.13
C VAL A 240 -8.17 -14.89 1.57
N ASP A 241 -9.27 -15.35 2.16
CA ASP A 241 -10.60 -15.15 1.56
C ASP A 241 -11.14 -13.73 1.82
N THR A 242 -10.72 -13.07 2.90
CA THR A 242 -11.21 -11.73 3.26
C THR A 242 -10.21 -10.63 2.92
N ILE A 243 -9.00 -10.66 3.48
CA ILE A 243 -8.04 -9.55 3.35
C ILE A 243 -7.47 -9.44 1.93
N ILE A 244 -6.97 -10.54 1.34
CA ILE A 244 -6.44 -10.50 -0.05
C ILE A 244 -7.52 -9.99 -1.02
N ASP A 245 -8.74 -10.49 -0.89
CA ASP A 245 -9.83 -10.09 -1.78
C ASP A 245 -10.19 -8.62 -1.58
N ALA A 246 -10.26 -8.13 -0.34
CA ALA A 246 -10.48 -6.72 -0.05
C ALA A 246 -9.39 -5.81 -0.66
N VAL A 247 -8.11 -6.20 -0.55
CA VAL A 247 -7.00 -5.43 -1.12
C VAL A 247 -7.02 -5.47 -2.64
N LYS A 248 -7.16 -6.65 -3.26
CA LYS A 248 -7.25 -6.79 -4.73
C LYS A 248 -8.42 -6.00 -5.29
N GLN A 249 -9.53 -5.93 -4.57
CA GLN A 249 -10.69 -5.16 -4.99
C GLN A 249 -10.51 -3.65 -4.84
N THR A 250 -9.64 -3.21 -3.94
CA THR A 250 -9.45 -1.80 -3.60
C THR A 250 -8.28 -1.16 -4.35
N ASP A 251 -7.13 -1.84 -4.38
CA ASP A 251 -5.88 -1.43 -5.04
C ASP A 251 -5.83 -1.86 -6.51
N LYS A 252 -7.01 -1.82 -7.16
CA LYS A 252 -7.17 -2.20 -8.57
C LYS A 252 -6.33 -1.29 -9.46
N GLY A 253 -5.46 -1.89 -10.26
CA GLY A 253 -4.65 -1.19 -11.27
C GLY A 253 -3.22 -0.84 -10.87
N ASN A 254 -2.83 -0.99 -9.59
CA ASN A 254 -1.47 -0.66 -9.14
C ASN A 254 -0.47 -1.83 -9.25
N ASN A 255 -0.90 -3.01 -9.72
CA ASN A 255 -0.11 -4.25 -9.83
C ASN A 255 0.77 -4.54 -8.59
N ARG A 256 0.35 -4.03 -7.42
CA ARG A 256 1.14 -4.11 -6.20
C ARG A 256 1.07 -5.55 -5.68
N PRO A 257 2.20 -6.19 -5.38
CA PRO A 257 2.20 -7.53 -4.83
C PRO A 257 1.52 -7.56 -3.46
N PHE A 258 0.95 -8.71 -3.14
CA PHE A 258 0.42 -9.03 -1.82
C PHE A 258 1.01 -10.38 -1.39
N VAL A 259 1.41 -10.50 -0.13
CA VAL A 259 1.84 -11.76 0.49
C VAL A 259 1.08 -11.98 1.80
N THR A 260 0.72 -13.23 2.09
CA THR A 260 -0.21 -13.56 3.17
C THR A 260 0.37 -13.38 4.58
N SER A 261 1.58 -13.86 4.85
CA SER A 261 2.22 -13.83 6.18
C SER A 261 3.73 -13.60 6.05
N SER A 262 4.31 -12.98 7.08
CA SER A 262 5.76 -12.76 7.23
C SER A 262 6.33 -13.45 8.48
N PRO A 263 7.15 -14.51 8.33
CA PRO A 263 7.09 -15.47 7.23
C PRO A 263 5.80 -16.29 7.25
#